data_AF-A0A1W1VU03-F1
#
_entry.id   AF-A0A1W1VU03-F1
#
_cell.length_a   1.000
_cell.length_b   1.000
_cell.length_c   1.000
_cell.angle_alpha   90.00
_cell.angle_beta   90.00
_cell.angle_gamma   90.00
#
_symmetry.space_group_name_H-M   'P 1'
#
loop_
_entity.id
_entity.type
_entity.pdbx_description
1 polymer ?
#
loop_
_entity_poly.entity_id
_entity_poly.type
_entity_poly.pdbx_seq_one_letter_code
_entity_poly.pdbx_strand_id
1 'polypeptide(L)'
;MLEPLTAAAPLRVGEALIVRLTLRTDRALEYVHLKDQRAAGLELISQVSGYRYQGGLGYYESPRDAATNFFIGSLPKGTHVFEYRLRAAQSGDFSGGLSQIQCLYAPEFTSHSVGQRLRIGAN
;
A
#
# COMPACT_ATOMS: atom_id res chain seq x y z
N MET A 1 -0.61 19.10 1.93
CA MET A 1 -0.14 18.34 3.11
C MET A 1 -1.04 17.11 3.24
N LEU A 2 -0.51 15.94 3.61
CA LEU A 2 -1.36 14.77 3.88
C LEU A 2 -1.80 14.81 5.34
N GLU A 3 -3.07 14.56 5.58
CA GLU A 3 -3.65 14.47 6.92
C GLU A 3 -4.04 13.01 7.21
N PRO A 4 -3.66 12.46 8.37
CA PRO A 4 -4.08 11.12 8.76
C PRO A 4 -5.61 11.04 8.89
N LEU A 5 -6.19 9.94 8.43
CA LEU A 5 -7.60 9.65 8.68
C LEU A 5 -7.83 9.48 10.19
N THR A 6 -8.89 10.10 10.70
CA THR A 6 -9.25 10.02 12.12
C THR A 6 -10.71 9.59 12.28
N ALA A 7 -11.07 9.08 13.46
CA ALA A 7 -12.45 8.71 13.75
C ALA A 7 -13.42 9.91 13.72
N ALA A 8 -12.92 11.12 13.99
CA ALA A 8 -13.71 12.35 13.98
C ALA A 8 -13.99 12.87 12.56
N ALA A 9 -13.14 12.52 11.60
CA ALA A 9 -13.26 12.89 10.19
C ALA A 9 -13.14 11.63 9.33
N PRO A 10 -14.20 10.80 9.26
CA PRO A 10 -14.18 9.58 8.47
C PRO A 10 -14.16 9.90 6.98
N LEU A 11 -13.49 9.05 6.21
CA LEU A 11 -13.53 9.05 4.75
C LEU A 11 -14.98 8.86 4.27
N ARG A 12 -15.40 9.57 3.23
CA ARG A 12 -16.73 9.41 2.61
C ARG A 12 -16.66 8.74 1.24
N VAL A 13 -17.73 8.07 0.85
CA VAL A 13 -17.84 7.47 -0.49
C VAL A 13 -17.60 8.52 -1.57
N GLY A 14 -16.73 8.19 -2.54
CA GLY A 14 -16.31 9.07 -3.62
C GLY A 14 -15.03 9.85 -3.34
N GLU A 15 -14.61 10.00 -2.08
CA GLU A 15 -13.35 10.66 -1.75
C GLU A 15 -12.14 9.78 -2.09
N ALA A 16 -11.02 10.45 -2.39
CA ALA A 16 -9.74 9.79 -2.60
C ALA A 16 -8.93 9.81 -1.31
N LEU A 17 -8.17 8.74 -1.07
CA LEU A 17 -7.15 8.69 -0.03
C LEU A 17 -5.78 8.34 -0.63
N ILE A 18 -4.73 8.61 0.14
CA ILE A 18 -3.39 8.15 -0.15
C ILE A 18 -3.00 7.10 0.88
N VAL A 19 -2.64 5.92 0.40
CA VAL A 19 -1.95 4.93 1.20
C VAL A 19 -0.46 5.26 1.15
N ARG A 20 0.14 5.43 2.32
CA ARG A 20 1.58 5.69 2.49
C ARG A 20 2.21 4.51 3.23
N LEU A 21 3.11 3.80 2.56
CA LEU A 21 3.92 2.73 3.14
C LEU A 21 5.34 3.24 3.37
N THR A 22 5.90 2.96 4.54
CA THR A 22 7.30 3.31 4.87
C THR A 22 8.08 2.02 5.02
N LEU A 23 9.00 1.77 4.10
CA LEU A 23 9.86 0.59 4.08
C LEU A 23 11.20 0.97 4.72
N ARG A 24 11.68 0.15 5.65
CA ARG A 24 12.98 0.35 6.31
C ARG A 24 13.80 -0.92 6.21
N THR A 25 15.03 -0.79 5.74
CA THR A 25 15.98 -1.90 5.66
C THR A 25 17.37 -1.46 6.09
N ASP A 26 18.08 -2.34 6.80
CA ASP A 26 19.44 -2.14 7.29
C ASP A 26 20.52 -2.51 6.26
N ARG A 27 20.10 -3.08 5.11
CA ARG A 27 20.94 -3.56 4.02
C ARG A 27 20.29 -3.33 2.65
N ALA A 28 21.09 -3.43 1.59
CA ALA A 28 20.56 -3.51 0.24
C ALA A 28 19.95 -4.90 0.00
N LEU A 29 18.78 -4.93 -0.63
CA LEU A 29 18.07 -6.15 -1.01
C LEU A 29 17.74 -6.11 -2.50
N GLU A 30 17.60 -7.28 -3.11
CA GLU A 30 17.19 -7.42 -4.50
C GLU A 30 15.95 -8.32 -4.58
N TYR A 31 15.11 -8.09 -5.60
CA TYR A 31 13.88 -8.86 -5.84
C TYR A 31 12.97 -8.93 -4.62
N VAL A 32 12.57 -7.76 -4.13
CA VAL A 32 11.66 -7.62 -2.99
C VAL A 32 10.21 -7.54 -3.49
N HIS A 33 9.35 -8.37 -2.91
CA HIS A 33 7.90 -8.33 -3.14
C HIS A 33 7.23 -7.64 -1.97
N LEU A 34 6.49 -6.58 -2.26
CA LEU A 34 5.56 -5.93 -1.33
C LEU A 34 4.13 -6.23 -1.79
N LYS A 35 3.34 -6.82 -0.89
CA LYS A 35 1.91 -7.08 -1.10
C LYS A 35 1.13 -6.22 -0.10
N ASP A 36 0.31 -5.31 -0.60
CA ASP A 36 -0.52 -4.47 0.24
C ASP A 36 -1.99 -4.86 0.10
N GLN A 37 -2.58 -5.40 1.17
CA GLN A 37 -3.98 -5.81 1.18
C GLN A 37 -4.90 -4.61 1.38
N ARG A 38 -5.93 -4.52 0.54
CA ARG A 38 -6.85 -3.38 0.53
C ARG A 38 -8.13 -3.71 1.30
N ALA A 39 -8.66 -2.73 2.04
CA ALA A 39 -9.99 -2.82 2.63
C ALA A 39 -11.07 -2.93 1.52
N ALA A 40 -12.07 -3.78 1.70
CA ALA A 40 -13.06 -4.07 0.65
C ALA A 40 -13.85 -2.84 0.16
N GLY A 41 -14.03 -1.81 1.00
CA GLY A 41 -14.69 -0.56 0.60
C GLY A 41 -13.83 0.39 -0.24
N LEU A 42 -12.61 0.01 -0.62
CA LEU A 42 -11.68 0.83 -1.39
C LEU A 42 -11.38 0.23 -2.76
N GLU A 43 -11.24 1.10 -3.75
CA GLU A 43 -10.86 0.75 -5.12
C GLU A 43 -9.61 1.51 -5.57
N LEU A 44 -8.84 0.91 -6.47
CA LEU A 44 -7.73 1.59 -7.13
C LEU A 44 -8.25 2.61 -8.13
N ILE A 45 -7.61 3.78 -8.15
CA ILE A 45 -7.90 4.80 -9.18
C ILE A 45 -7.47 4.32 -10.57
N SER A 46 -6.42 3.50 -10.65
CA SER A 46 -5.99 2.86 -11.89
C SER A 46 -5.69 1.38 -11.65
N GLN A 47 -6.23 0.51 -12.49
CA GLN A 47 -6.02 -0.94 -12.42
C GLN A 47 -4.95 -1.42 -13.41
N VAL A 48 -4.30 -0.51 -14.14
CA VAL A 48 -3.33 -0.87 -15.18
C VAL A 48 -2.00 -1.26 -14.51
N SER A 49 -1.61 -2.52 -14.69
CA SER A 49 -0.29 -3.00 -14.28
C SER A 49 0.82 -2.33 -15.09
N GLY A 50 1.99 -2.14 -14.51
CA GLY A 50 3.13 -1.60 -15.25
C GLY A 50 4.27 -1.13 -14.37
N TYR A 51 5.36 -0.74 -15.03
CA TYR A 51 6.49 -0.13 -14.36
C TYR A 51 6.18 1.29 -13.91
N ARG A 52 6.65 1.61 -12.71
CA ARG A 52 6.54 2.91 -12.05
C ARG A 52 7.87 3.26 -11.40
N TYR A 53 8.07 4.55 -11.21
CA TYR A 53 9.22 5.09 -10.49
C TYR A 53 8.74 6.21 -9.58
N GLN A 54 9.01 6.09 -8.28
CA GLN A 54 8.62 7.08 -7.28
C GLN A 54 9.68 7.14 -6.18
N GLY A 55 10.06 8.35 -5.77
CA GLY A 55 10.93 8.54 -4.60
C GLY A 55 12.31 7.86 -4.72
N GLY A 56 12.84 7.71 -5.94
CA GLY A 56 14.12 7.04 -6.17
C GLY A 56 14.03 5.53 -6.39
N LEU A 57 12.84 4.94 -6.28
CA LEU A 57 12.62 3.50 -6.34
C LEU A 57 11.81 3.12 -7.60
N GLY A 58 12.35 2.18 -8.38
CA GLY A 58 11.67 1.56 -9.51
C GLY A 58 10.99 0.25 -9.12
N TYR A 59 9.75 0.06 -9.54
CA TYR A 59 8.98 -1.15 -9.23
C TYR A 59 7.96 -1.47 -10.33
N TYR A 60 7.58 -2.74 -10.42
CA TYR A 60 6.42 -3.16 -11.21
C TYR A 60 5.20 -3.25 -10.32
N GLU A 61 4.18 -2.45 -10.63
CA GLU A 61 2.90 -2.43 -9.93
C GLU A 61 1.92 -3.40 -10.62
N SER A 62 1.33 -4.31 -9.84
CA SER A 62 0.33 -5.27 -10.32
C SER A 62 -0.89 -5.29 -9.39
N PRO A 63 -1.91 -4.47 -9.72
CA PRO A 63 -3.23 -4.52 -9.10
C PRO A 63 -3.89 -5.89 -9.20
N ARG A 64 -4.50 -6.31 -8.09
CA ARG A 64 -5.42 -7.45 -7.99
C ARG A 64 -6.63 -7.04 -7.14
N ASP A 65 -7.64 -7.90 -7.10
CA ASP A 65 -8.91 -7.62 -6.43
C ASP A 65 -8.74 -7.34 -4.93
N ALA A 66 -8.01 -8.21 -4.23
CA ALA A 66 -7.83 -8.12 -2.77
C ALA A 66 -6.55 -7.37 -2.33
N ALA A 67 -5.60 -7.15 -3.24
CA ALA A 67 -4.30 -6.56 -2.90
C ALA A 67 -3.63 -5.92 -4.11
N THR A 68 -2.74 -4.97 -3.86
CA THR A 68 -1.80 -4.47 -4.87
C THR A 68 -0.43 -5.10 -4.61
N ASN A 69 0.18 -5.66 -5.67
CA ASN A 69 1.51 -6.24 -5.58
C ASN A 69 2.53 -5.29 -6.21
N PHE A 70 3.67 -5.14 -5.54
CA PHE A 70 4.79 -4.32 -6.00
C PHE A 70 6.04 -5.20 -6.02
N PHE A 71 6.64 -5.34 -7.20
CA PHE A 71 7.86 -6.09 -7.39
C PHE A 71 9.01 -5.10 -7.57
N ILE A 72 9.91 -5.04 -6.59
CA ILE A 72 11.00 -4.08 -6.48
C ILE A 72 12.29 -4.83 -6.85
N GLY A 73 12.93 -4.43 -7.95
CA GLY A 73 14.15 -5.07 -8.42
C GLY A 73 15.33 -4.85 -7.48
N SER A 74 15.50 -3.63 -6.97
CA SER A 74 16.54 -3.25 -6.01
C SER A 74 15.97 -2.33 -4.95
N LEU A 75 16.17 -2.66 -3.69
CA LEU A 75 15.79 -1.88 -2.52
C LEU A 75 17.07 -1.51 -1.73
N PRO A 76 17.59 -0.28 -1.88
CA PRO A 76 18.78 0.17 -1.18
C PRO A 76 18.60 0.17 0.35
N LYS A 77 19.70 0.10 1.10
CA LYS A 77 19.71 0.36 2.55
C LYS A 77 19.07 1.73 2.84
N GLY A 78 18.23 1.81 3.88
CA GLY A 78 17.65 3.07 4.34
C GLY A 78 16.14 3.02 4.52
N THR A 79 15.51 4.19 4.43
CA THR A 79 14.05 4.37 4.55
C THR A 79 13.50 4.85 3.21
N HIS A 80 12.47 4.18 2.70
CA HIS A 80 11.80 4.49 1.45
C HIS A 80 10.32 4.73 1.72
N VAL A 81 9.77 5.82 1.19
CA VAL A 81 8.35 6.15 1.31
C VAL A 81 7.69 5.89 -0.02
N PHE A 82 6.61 5.11 0.03
CA PHE A 82 5.84 4.66 -1.11
C PHE A 82 4.40 5.13 -0.95
N GLU A 83 3.84 5.79 -1.96
CA GLU A 83 2.50 6.35 -1.92
C GLU A 83 1.70 5.97 -3.17
N TYR A 84 0.45 5.54 -2.96
CA TYR A 84 -0.50 5.30 -4.04
C TYR A 84 -1.91 5.69 -3.62
N ARG A 85 -2.75 5.99 -4.62
CA ARG A 85 -4.09 6.54 -4.40
C ARG A 85 -5.18 5.50 -4.56
N LEU A 86 -6.15 5.56 -3.66
CA LEU A 86 -7.37 4.77 -3.67
C LEU A 86 -8.58 5.69 -3.61
N ARG A 87 -9.75 5.16 -3.98
CA ARG A 87 -11.04 5.82 -3.84
C ARG A 87 -11.94 5.01 -2.90
N ALA A 88 -12.69 5.69 -2.04
CA ALA A 88 -13.78 5.07 -1.30
C ALA A 88 -14.95 4.74 -2.23
N ALA A 89 -15.29 3.46 -2.34
CA ALA A 89 -16.36 2.97 -3.21
C ALA A 89 -17.62 2.55 -2.43
N GLN A 90 -17.47 2.04 -1.20
CA GLN A 90 -18.58 1.55 -0.40
C GLN A 90 -18.51 2.06 1.04
N SER A 91 -19.65 2.50 1.59
CA SER A 91 -19.77 2.86 3.00
C SER A 91 -19.80 1.60 3.88
N GLY A 92 -19.25 1.70 5.09
CA GLY A 92 -19.16 0.58 6.01
C GLY A 92 -17.98 0.66 6.97
N ASP A 93 -17.76 -0.43 7.69
CA ASP A 93 -16.67 -0.61 8.63
C ASP A 93 -15.85 -1.84 8.21
N PHE A 94 -14.66 -1.60 7.71
CA PHE A 94 -13.84 -2.61 7.03
C PHE A 94 -12.55 -2.87 7.79
N SER A 95 -12.08 -4.11 7.73
CA SER A 95 -10.70 -4.43 8.05
C SER A 95 -9.80 -4.01 6.88
N GLY A 96 -8.94 -3.03 7.12
CA GLY A 96 -7.74 -2.82 6.33
C GLY A 96 -6.80 -3.99 6.58
N GLY A 97 -6.50 -4.73 5.52
CA GLY A 97 -5.57 -5.83 5.58
C GLY A 97 -4.16 -5.35 5.94
N LEU A 98 -3.22 -6.29 5.95
CA LEU A 98 -1.83 -6.01 6.28
C LEU A 98 -1.00 -5.88 5.00
N SER A 99 0.08 -5.11 5.10
CA SER A 99 1.12 -5.02 4.09
C SER A 99 2.21 -6.03 4.43
N GLN A 100 2.60 -6.89 3.50
CA GLN A 100 3.68 -7.87 3.66
C GLN A 100 4.82 -7.50 2.72
N ILE A 101 6.05 -7.53 3.21
CA ILE A 101 7.24 -7.33 2.41
C ILE A 101 8.20 -8.49 2.61
N GLN A 102 8.72 -9.04 1.52
CA GLN A 102 9.64 -10.18 1.56
C GLN A 102 10.69 -10.08 0.45
N CYS A 103 11.94 -10.39 0.77
CA CYS A 103 12.98 -10.65 -0.21
C CYS A 103 12.76 -12.05 -0.80
N LEU A 104 12.58 -12.16 -2.13
CA LEU A 104 12.33 -13.46 -2.76
C LEU A 104 13.59 -14.33 -2.86
N TYR A 105 14.78 -13.72 -2.85
CA TYR A 105 16.06 -14.45 -2.88
C TYR A 105 16.59 -14.83 -1.50
N ALA A 106 16.07 -14.20 -0.45
CA ALA A 106 16.42 -14.49 0.93
C ALA A 106 15.15 -14.37 1.80
N PRO A 107 14.28 -15.40 1.79
CA PRO A 107 12.94 -15.39 2.39
C PRO A 107 12.89 -15.10 3.89
N GLU A 108 14.01 -15.31 4.59
CA GLU A 108 14.20 -14.95 6.01
C GLU A 108 14.11 -13.43 6.25
N PHE A 109 14.37 -12.60 5.22
CA PHE A 109 14.12 -11.17 5.27
C PHE A 109 12.69 -10.88 4.85
N THR A 110 11.82 -10.90 5.85
CA THR A 110 10.38 -10.62 5.71
C THR A 110 9.88 -9.75 6.86
N SER A 111 8.82 -8.99 6.60
CA SER A 111 8.14 -8.18 7.60
C SER A 111 6.70 -7.92 7.19
N HIS A 112 5.87 -7.48 8.13
CA HIS A 112 4.52 -7.04 7.85
C HIS A 112 4.12 -5.84 8.71
N SER A 113 3.19 -5.04 8.20
CA SER A 113 2.53 -4.00 8.98
C SER A 113 1.45 -4.60 9.91
N VAL A 114 0.93 -3.77 10.81
CA VAL A 114 -0.30 -4.07 11.53
C VAL A 114 -1.51 -3.75 10.65
N GLY A 115 -2.55 -4.56 10.73
CA GLY A 115 -3.84 -4.22 10.11
C GLY A 115 -4.48 -3.01 10.79
N GLN A 116 -5.34 -2.30 10.07
CA GLN A 116 -6.05 -1.12 10.58
C GLN A 116 -7.55 -1.23 10.28
N ARG A 117 -8.40 -0.67 11.13
CA ARG A 117 -9.84 -0.54 10.84
C ARG A 117 -10.07 0.73 10.02
N LEU A 118 -10.91 0.64 8.99
CA LEU A 118 -11.30 1.77 8.16
C LEU A 118 -12.83 1.92 8.16
N ARG A 119 -13.30 3.07 8.64
CA ARG A 119 -14.70 3.46 8.56
C ARG A 119 -14.90 4.41 7.40
N ILE A 120 -15.85 4.07 6.51
CA ILE A 120 -16.25 4.87 5.37
C ILE A 120 -17.71 5.29 5.57
N GLY A 121 -17.95 6.60 5.64
CA GLY A 121 -19.28 7.19 5.74
C GLY A 121 -20.01 7.18 4.39
N ALA A 122 -21.34 7.17 4.45
CA ALA A 122 -22.17 7.51 3.28
C ALA A 122 -22.02 8.99 2.91
N ASN A 123 -22.42 9.33 1.68
CA ASN A 123 -22.53 10.72 1.24
C ASN A 123 -23.76 11.41 1.83
#